data_AF-A0A8T6VSN5-F1
#
_entry.id   AF-A0A8T6VSN5-F1
#
_cell.length_a   1.000
_cell.length_b   1.000
_cell.length_c   1.000
_cell.angle_alpha   90.00
_cell.angle_beta   90.00
_cell.angle_gamma   90.00
#
_symmetry.space_group_name_H-M   'P 1'
#
loop_
_entity.id
_entity.type
_entity.pdbx_description
1 polymer ?
#
loop_
_entity_poly.entity_id
_entity_poly.type
_entity_poly.pdbx_seq_one_letter_code
_entity_poly.pdbx_strand_id
1 'polypeptide(L)'
;MEEDRVKKLCVFTTHTPVESGHDKFPYQMVGEMLGEFVPYEALKRLAGQDRMNMTRLALNLSKYVNGVAEEHRETSREMFPGYKIHAITNGIHSHTWTSNSFKEIYDEYLPGWAIEPHRLARVEVIPDEEIWKAHRMAKKSLMDYINERTGRALDEDALTIGFGRRATGYKRADLIFSDLDKLKKITIKGDIQLVFGGKAHPKDDS
;
A
#
# COMPACT_ATOMS: atom_id res chain seq x y z
N MET A 1 7.18 -22.41 -29.28
CA MET A 1 5.91 -23.18 -29.22
C MET A 1 5.44 -23.43 -27.79
N GLU A 2 6.33 -23.56 -26.79
CA GLU A 2 5.94 -23.66 -25.36
C GLU A 2 5.86 -22.30 -24.62
N GLU A 3 6.79 -21.37 -24.86
CA GLU A 3 6.77 -20.05 -24.22
C GLU A 3 5.51 -19.24 -24.52
N ASP A 4 5.02 -19.27 -25.75
CA ASP A 4 3.79 -18.56 -26.12
C ASP A 4 2.55 -19.17 -25.45
N ARG A 5 2.59 -20.46 -25.10
CA ARG A 5 1.54 -21.09 -24.30
C ARG A 5 1.60 -20.57 -22.87
N VAL A 6 2.78 -20.51 -22.26
CA VAL A 6 2.97 -19.96 -20.91
C VAL A 6 2.53 -18.50 -20.85
N LYS A 7 2.97 -17.66 -21.80
CA LYS A 7 2.57 -16.24 -21.90
C LYS A 7 1.06 -16.06 -21.86
N LYS A 8 0.31 -16.87 -22.59
CA LYS A 8 -1.16 -16.79 -22.65
C LYS A 8 -1.84 -17.10 -21.31
N LEU A 9 -1.15 -17.79 -20.40
CA LEU A 9 -1.67 -18.20 -19.09
C LEU A 9 -1.21 -17.28 -17.94
N CYS A 10 -0.26 -16.38 -18.19
CA CYS A 10 0.36 -15.58 -17.15
C CYS A 10 0.07 -14.07 -17.28
N VAL A 11 -0.17 -13.46 -16.11
CA VAL A 11 -0.29 -12.02 -15.90
C VAL A 11 0.69 -11.63 -14.80
N PHE A 12 1.44 -10.56 -15.00
CA PHE A 12 2.42 -10.07 -14.04
C PHE A 12 2.09 -8.66 -13.55
N THR A 13 2.00 -8.50 -12.23
CA THR A 13 1.83 -7.21 -11.58
C THR A 13 3.10 -6.84 -10.82
N THR A 14 3.68 -5.69 -11.14
CA THR A 14 4.79 -5.12 -10.35
C THR A 14 4.25 -4.15 -9.30
N HIS A 15 4.75 -4.28 -8.07
CA HIS A 15 4.38 -3.45 -6.90
C HIS A 15 5.54 -2.61 -6.35
N THR A 16 6.72 -2.71 -6.94
CA THR A 16 7.92 -2.02 -6.46
C THR A 16 8.42 -1.02 -7.50
N PRO A 17 8.63 0.26 -7.12
CA PRO A 17 9.21 1.27 -7.99
C PRO A 17 10.74 1.36 -7.85
N VAL A 18 11.39 0.42 -7.16
CA VAL A 18 12.83 0.46 -6.88
C VAL A 18 13.52 -0.83 -7.31
N GLU A 19 14.74 -0.68 -7.85
CA GLU A 19 15.57 -1.78 -8.35
C GLU A 19 15.86 -2.85 -7.29
N SER A 20 16.05 -2.43 -6.04
CA SER A 20 16.28 -3.34 -4.90
C SER A 20 15.10 -4.25 -4.58
N GLY A 21 13.90 -3.93 -5.07
CA GLY A 21 12.72 -4.78 -4.96
C GLY A 21 12.62 -5.85 -6.04
N HIS A 22 13.55 -5.90 -7.00
CA HIS A 22 13.58 -6.89 -8.07
C HIS A 22 14.62 -7.98 -7.79
N ASP A 23 14.14 -9.14 -7.37
CA ASP A 23 15.00 -10.25 -6.98
C ASP A 23 15.87 -10.77 -8.13
N LYS A 24 17.16 -10.92 -7.84
CA LYS A 24 18.16 -11.47 -8.75
C LYS A 24 18.93 -12.57 -8.06
N PHE A 25 19.03 -13.75 -8.67
CA PHE A 25 19.73 -14.89 -8.09
C PHE A 25 20.91 -15.33 -8.97
N PRO A 26 22.05 -15.70 -8.38
CA PRO A 26 23.12 -16.38 -9.13
C PRO A 26 22.61 -17.71 -9.70
N TYR A 27 23.01 -18.05 -10.92
CA TYR A 27 22.55 -19.28 -11.59
C TYR A 27 22.99 -20.58 -10.89
N GLN A 28 24.08 -20.54 -10.12
CA GLN A 28 24.48 -21.66 -9.26
C GLN A 28 23.38 -22.00 -8.25
N MET A 29 22.91 -21.00 -7.50
CA MET A 29 21.85 -21.17 -6.50
C MET A 29 20.54 -21.64 -7.15
N VAL A 30 20.22 -21.13 -8.34
CA VAL A 30 19.05 -21.56 -9.11
C VAL A 30 19.13 -23.05 -9.45
N GLY A 31 20.32 -23.55 -9.80
CA GLY A 31 20.57 -24.97 -10.07
C GLY A 31 20.44 -25.88 -8.88
N GLU A 32 21.03 -25.45 -7.76
CA GLU A 32 20.93 -26.17 -6.49
C GLU A 32 19.47 -26.35 -6.07
N MET A 33 18.60 -25.38 -6.40
CA MET A 33 17.18 -25.41 -6.07
C MET A 33 16.28 -26.11 -7.10
N LEU A 34 16.51 -25.92 -8.40
CA LEU A 34 15.62 -26.40 -9.48
C LEU A 34 16.14 -27.65 -10.22
N GLY A 35 17.42 -27.99 -10.07
CA GLY A 35 18.06 -29.06 -10.82
C GLY A 35 17.92 -28.88 -12.34
N GLU A 36 17.62 -29.97 -13.05
CA GLU A 36 17.47 -29.99 -14.51
C GLU A 36 16.02 -29.74 -14.98
N PHE A 37 15.12 -29.31 -14.09
CA PHE A 37 13.70 -29.14 -14.40
C PHE A 37 13.45 -28.09 -15.51
N VAL A 38 14.29 -27.06 -15.58
CA VAL A 38 14.22 -26.03 -16.64
C VAL A 38 15.59 -25.87 -17.29
N PRO A 39 15.68 -25.89 -18.64
CA PRO A 39 16.94 -25.65 -19.33
C PRO A 39 17.56 -24.30 -18.99
N TYR A 40 18.82 -24.30 -18.56
CA TYR A 40 19.56 -23.09 -18.20
C TYR A 40 19.62 -22.06 -19.31
N GLU A 41 19.78 -22.49 -20.55
CA GLU A 41 19.83 -21.61 -21.71
C GLU A 41 18.51 -20.86 -21.91
N ALA A 42 17.37 -21.50 -21.63
CA ALA A 42 16.09 -20.83 -21.64
C ALA A 42 16.00 -19.78 -20.52
N LEU A 43 16.44 -20.12 -19.30
CA LEU A 43 16.44 -19.19 -18.17
C LEU A 43 17.37 -17.99 -18.41
N LYS A 44 18.56 -18.18 -18.98
CA LYS A 44 19.48 -17.07 -19.31
C LYS A 44 18.89 -16.14 -20.36
N ARG A 45 18.27 -16.69 -21.40
CA ARG A 45 17.60 -15.89 -22.43
C ARG A 45 16.42 -15.09 -21.86
N LEU A 46 15.64 -15.68 -20.94
CA LEU A 46 14.41 -15.05 -20.42
C LEU A 46 14.62 -14.19 -19.17
N ALA A 47 15.61 -14.49 -18.33
CA ALA A 47 15.80 -13.84 -17.04
C ALA A 47 17.08 -12.97 -16.99
N GLY A 48 17.98 -13.06 -17.97
CA GLY A 48 19.24 -12.31 -18.04
C GLY A 48 20.47 -13.22 -18.04
N GLN A 49 21.58 -12.77 -18.64
CA GLN A 49 22.75 -13.63 -18.84
C GLN A 49 23.55 -13.87 -17.55
N ASP A 50 23.74 -12.81 -16.74
CA ASP A 50 24.64 -12.87 -15.57
C ASP A 50 23.96 -13.46 -14.33
N ARG A 51 22.70 -13.07 -14.10
CA ARG A 51 21.87 -13.49 -12.96
C ARG A 51 20.44 -13.69 -13.42
N MET A 52 19.74 -14.62 -12.79
CA MET A 52 18.31 -14.82 -13.01
C MET A 52 17.55 -13.67 -12.35
N ASN A 53 17.09 -12.70 -13.14
CA ASN A 53 16.20 -11.65 -12.69
C ASN A 53 14.74 -12.15 -12.80
N MET A 54 14.09 -12.33 -11.65
CA MET A 54 12.73 -12.85 -11.57
C MET A 54 11.72 -11.94 -12.26
N THR A 55 11.96 -10.63 -12.24
CA THR A 55 11.09 -9.66 -12.90
C THR A 55 11.23 -9.74 -14.41
N ARG A 56 12.45 -9.83 -14.94
CA ARG A 56 12.66 -10.03 -16.39
C ARG A 56 12.05 -11.35 -16.87
N LEU A 57 12.19 -12.42 -16.07
CA LEU A 57 11.54 -13.69 -16.36
C LEU A 57 10.02 -13.53 -16.45
N ALA A 58 9.39 -12.89 -15.45
CA ALA A 58 7.95 -12.66 -15.42
C ALA A 58 7.47 -11.76 -16.58
N LEU A 59 8.21 -10.69 -16.88
CA LEU A 59 7.95 -9.79 -18.01
C LEU A 59 8.01 -10.54 -19.35
N ASN A 60 9.02 -11.40 -19.53
CA ASN A 60 9.20 -12.17 -20.75
C ASN A 60 8.25 -13.37 -20.87
N LEU A 61 7.55 -13.78 -19.80
CA LEU A 61 6.64 -14.93 -19.79
C LEU A 61 5.18 -14.56 -19.48
N SER A 62 4.82 -13.27 -19.48
CA SER A 62 3.44 -12.83 -19.22
C SER A 62 2.85 -12.12 -20.43
N LYS A 63 1.59 -12.41 -20.76
CA LYS A 63 0.87 -11.72 -21.84
C LYS A 63 0.44 -10.31 -21.44
N TYR A 64 0.10 -10.13 -20.17
CA TYR A 64 -0.31 -8.85 -19.63
C TYR A 64 0.59 -8.48 -18.46
N VAL A 65 1.05 -7.24 -18.46
CA VAL A 65 1.91 -6.68 -17.42
C VAL A 65 1.31 -5.37 -16.97
N ASN A 66 1.18 -5.17 -15.65
CA ASN A 66 0.75 -3.89 -15.11
C ASN A 66 1.50 -3.46 -13.85
N GLY A 67 1.56 -2.14 -13.67
CA GLY A 67 1.83 -1.53 -12.38
C GLY A 67 0.53 -1.29 -11.60
N VAL A 68 0.70 -0.76 -10.38
CA VAL A 68 -0.40 -0.56 -9.41
C VAL A 68 -0.91 0.87 -9.28
N ALA A 69 -0.44 1.77 -10.15
CA ALA A 69 -0.87 3.16 -10.31
C ALA A 69 -0.37 3.70 -11.66
N GLU A 70 -0.92 4.83 -12.11
CA GLU A 70 -0.48 5.47 -13.36
C GLU A 70 0.99 5.93 -13.27
N GLU A 71 1.37 6.64 -12.21
CA GLU A 71 2.77 7.02 -11.96
C GLU A 71 3.69 5.79 -11.84
N HIS A 72 3.21 4.73 -11.18
CA HIS A 72 3.98 3.49 -11.04
C HIS A 72 4.24 2.83 -12.40
N ARG A 73 3.32 2.96 -13.36
CA ARG A 73 3.51 2.47 -14.73
C ARG A 73 4.65 3.23 -15.41
N GLU A 74 4.71 4.55 -15.27
CA GLU A 74 5.77 5.37 -15.86
C GLU A 74 7.14 5.00 -15.28
N THR A 75 7.29 4.97 -13.96
CA THR A 75 8.54 4.52 -13.32
C THR A 75 8.93 3.09 -13.74
N SER A 76 7.95 2.19 -13.87
CA SER A 76 8.23 0.81 -14.31
C SER A 76 8.71 0.73 -15.76
N ARG A 77 8.23 1.61 -16.66
CA ARG A 77 8.68 1.69 -18.06
C ARG A 77 10.09 2.23 -18.18
N GLU A 78 10.48 3.14 -17.30
CA GLU A 78 11.86 3.64 -17.21
C GLU A 78 12.82 2.55 -16.72
N MET A 79 12.42 1.77 -15.70
CA MET A 79 13.22 0.63 -15.21
C MET A 79 13.32 -0.52 -16.22
N PHE A 80 12.25 -0.78 -16.97
CA PHE A 80 12.16 -1.88 -17.94
C PHE A 80 11.80 -1.35 -19.33
N PRO A 81 12.74 -0.68 -20.03
CA PRO A 81 12.48 -0.12 -21.35
C PRO A 81 12.18 -1.24 -22.36
N GLY A 82 11.24 -0.97 -23.27
CA GLY A 82 10.81 -1.90 -24.32
C GLY A 82 9.65 -2.83 -23.93
N TYR A 83 9.23 -2.85 -22.66
CA TYR A 83 8.08 -3.62 -22.22
C TYR A 83 6.78 -2.80 -22.26
N LYS A 84 5.69 -3.41 -22.74
CA LYS A 84 4.36 -2.81 -22.66
C LYS A 84 3.76 -3.05 -21.27
N ILE A 85 3.84 -2.02 -20.43
CA ILE A 85 3.29 -2.03 -19.07
C ILE A 85 2.03 -1.17 -19.02
N HIS A 86 0.96 -1.73 -18.45
CA HIS A 86 -0.32 -1.07 -18.18
C HIS A 86 -0.41 -0.54 -16.73
N ALA A 87 -1.45 0.22 -16.40
CA ALA A 87 -1.74 0.63 -15.03
C ALA A 87 -3.09 0.06 -14.59
N ILE A 88 -3.11 -0.56 -13.42
CA ILE A 88 -4.34 -0.90 -12.70
C ILE A 88 -4.18 -0.32 -11.30
N THR A 89 -4.85 0.80 -11.03
CA THR A 89 -4.75 1.48 -9.74
C THR A 89 -5.28 0.58 -8.62
N ASN A 90 -4.49 0.38 -7.57
CA ASN A 90 -4.92 -0.38 -6.39
C ASN A 90 -6.20 0.21 -5.78
N GLY A 91 -7.08 -0.68 -5.32
CA GLY A 91 -8.27 -0.34 -4.55
C GLY A 91 -8.26 -1.00 -3.18
N ILE A 92 -9.22 -0.61 -2.35
CA ILE A 92 -9.53 -1.26 -1.08
C ILE A 92 -10.99 -1.72 -1.10
N HIS A 93 -11.31 -2.75 -0.30
CA HIS A 93 -12.68 -3.17 -0.11
C HIS A 93 -13.42 -2.18 0.80
N SER A 94 -14.27 -1.33 0.22
CA SER A 94 -14.94 -0.22 0.90
C SER A 94 -15.60 -0.67 2.21
N HIS A 95 -16.42 -1.73 2.16
CA HIS A 95 -17.16 -2.19 3.34
C HIS A 95 -16.24 -2.65 4.50
N THR A 96 -15.11 -3.30 4.21
CA THR A 96 -14.20 -3.73 5.28
C THR A 96 -13.47 -2.56 5.93
N TRP A 97 -13.12 -1.55 5.14
CA TRP A 97 -12.27 -0.44 5.57
C TRP A 97 -13.03 0.79 6.09
N THR A 98 -14.36 0.76 6.10
CA THR A 98 -15.21 1.79 6.71
C THR A 98 -15.55 1.44 8.17
N SER A 99 -15.50 2.42 9.08
CA SER A 99 -15.92 2.23 10.48
C SER A 99 -17.43 2.02 10.60
N ASN A 100 -17.87 1.31 11.63
CA ASN A 100 -19.30 0.98 11.81
C ASN A 100 -20.20 2.22 11.84
N SER A 101 -19.77 3.29 12.52
CA SER A 101 -20.51 4.55 12.55
C SER A 101 -20.73 5.17 11.16
N PHE A 102 -19.75 5.03 10.25
CA PHE A 102 -19.89 5.50 8.87
C PHE A 102 -20.69 4.52 8.01
N LYS A 103 -20.65 3.22 8.29
CA LYS A 103 -21.50 2.24 7.60
C LYS A 103 -22.98 2.54 7.81
N GLU A 104 -23.37 2.83 9.06
CA GLU A 104 -24.76 3.14 9.42
C GLU A 104 -25.31 4.31 8.59
N ILE A 105 -24.57 5.43 8.55
CA ILE A 105 -25.01 6.60 7.75
C ILE A 105 -24.93 6.32 6.24
N TYR A 106 -23.96 5.52 5.77
CA TYR A 106 -23.91 5.18 4.34
C TYR A 106 -25.04 4.24 3.93
N ASP A 107 -25.48 3.33 4.81
CA ASP A 107 -26.62 2.46 4.56
C ASP A 107 -27.94 3.25 4.45
N GLU A 108 -28.07 4.30 5.27
CA GLU A 108 -29.23 5.21 5.23
C GLU A 108 -29.23 6.13 4.00
N TYR A 109 -28.14 6.85 3.78
CA TYR A 109 -28.09 7.92 2.76
C TYR A 109 -27.61 7.45 1.39
N LEU A 110 -26.84 6.36 1.33
CA LEU A 110 -26.19 5.85 0.12
C LEU A 110 -26.43 4.33 -0.04
N PRO A 111 -27.68 3.84 -0.04
CA PRO A 111 -27.97 2.42 -0.05
C PRO A 111 -27.24 1.70 -1.19
N GLY A 112 -26.60 0.57 -0.89
CA GLY A 112 -25.82 -0.22 -1.85
C GLY A 112 -24.35 0.18 -2.01
N TRP A 113 -23.86 1.21 -1.30
CA TRP A 113 -22.45 1.66 -1.35
C TRP A 113 -21.42 0.55 -1.10
N ALA A 114 -21.77 -0.46 -0.31
CA ALA A 114 -20.89 -1.59 0.02
C ALA A 114 -20.54 -2.44 -1.20
N ILE A 115 -21.48 -2.58 -2.15
CA ILE A 115 -21.30 -3.33 -3.41
C ILE A 115 -20.88 -2.40 -4.55
N GLU A 116 -21.35 -1.15 -4.49
CA GLU A 116 -21.12 -0.13 -5.51
C GLU A 116 -20.37 1.09 -4.91
N PRO A 117 -19.04 0.99 -4.69
CA PRO A 117 -18.27 2.04 -4.00
C PRO A 117 -18.34 3.41 -4.67
N HIS A 118 -18.63 3.47 -5.96
CA HIS A 118 -18.79 4.73 -6.69
C HIS A 118 -19.93 5.61 -6.14
N ARG A 119 -20.90 5.03 -5.42
CA ARG A 119 -21.96 5.77 -4.72
C ARG A 119 -21.41 6.70 -3.64
N LEU A 120 -20.25 6.37 -3.04
CA LEU A 120 -19.58 7.22 -2.06
C LEU A 120 -19.17 8.59 -2.62
N ALA A 121 -19.08 8.75 -3.94
CA ALA A 121 -18.85 10.05 -4.57
C ALA A 121 -20.02 11.05 -4.37
N ARG A 122 -21.16 10.59 -3.84
CA ARG A 122 -22.33 11.40 -3.53
C ARG A 122 -22.47 11.70 -2.04
N VAL A 123 -21.38 11.58 -1.26
CA VAL A 123 -21.39 11.79 0.20
C VAL A 123 -21.94 13.15 0.63
N GLU A 124 -21.93 14.16 -0.25
CA GLU A 124 -22.49 15.49 0.02
C GLU A 124 -23.99 15.52 0.30
N VAL A 125 -24.73 14.43 0.04
CA VAL A 125 -26.14 14.32 0.44
C VAL A 125 -26.33 14.10 1.94
N ILE A 126 -25.26 13.72 2.65
CA ILE A 126 -25.28 13.46 4.08
C ILE A 126 -25.07 14.78 4.83
N PRO A 127 -25.94 15.16 5.78
CA PRO A 127 -25.73 16.36 6.59
C PRO A 127 -24.40 16.35 7.34
N ASP A 128 -23.73 17.50 7.40
CA ASP A 128 -22.44 17.66 8.09
C ASP A 128 -22.49 17.22 9.57
N GLU A 129 -23.62 17.45 10.26
CA GLU A 129 -23.81 17.04 11.65
C GLU A 129 -23.78 15.51 11.83
N GLU A 130 -24.35 14.76 10.87
CA GLU A 130 -24.33 13.29 10.89
C GLU A 130 -22.92 12.76 10.61
N ILE A 131 -22.20 13.36 9.64
CA ILE A 131 -20.80 13.04 9.38
C ILE A 131 -19.94 13.32 10.62
N TRP A 132 -20.15 14.47 11.28
CA TRP A 132 -19.40 14.85 12.47
C TRP A 132 -19.67 13.89 13.63
N LYS A 133 -20.93 13.52 13.86
CA LYS A 133 -21.31 12.53 14.86
C LYS A 133 -20.68 11.16 14.60
N ALA A 134 -20.74 10.67 13.36
CA ALA A 134 -20.11 9.41 12.98
C ALA A 134 -18.58 9.43 13.14
N HIS A 135 -17.95 10.57 12.84
CA HIS A 135 -16.53 10.81 13.08
C HIS A 135 -16.19 10.78 14.57
N ARG A 136 -16.96 11.48 15.42
CA ARG A 136 -16.77 11.48 16.88
C ARG A 136 -16.90 10.08 17.47
N MET A 137 -17.86 9.28 17.02
CA MET A 137 -18.00 7.88 17.43
C MET A 137 -16.79 7.03 17.03
N ALA A 138 -16.31 7.15 15.79
CA ALA A 138 -15.12 6.43 15.34
C ALA A 138 -13.85 6.85 16.11
N LYS A 139 -13.70 8.15 16.39
CA LYS A 139 -12.60 8.69 17.20
C LYS A 139 -12.64 8.15 18.61
N LYS A 140 -13.81 8.14 19.25
CA LYS A 140 -14.00 7.56 20.58
C LYS A 140 -13.58 6.09 20.62
N SER A 141 -14.05 5.27 19.68
CA SER A 141 -13.64 3.85 19.61
C SER A 141 -12.13 3.67 19.46
N LEU A 142 -11.45 4.54 18.70
CA LEU A 142 -10.00 4.54 18.61
C LEU A 142 -9.33 4.91 19.94
N MET A 143 -9.82 5.93 20.63
CA MET A 143 -9.27 6.36 21.92
C MET A 143 -9.47 5.31 23.00
N ASP A 144 -10.66 4.71 23.09
CA ASP A 144 -10.96 3.62 24.01
C ASP A 144 -9.96 2.47 23.80
N TYR A 145 -9.73 2.07 22.54
CA TYR A 145 -8.74 1.05 22.20
C TYR A 145 -7.32 1.42 22.63
N ILE A 146 -6.87 2.66 22.36
CA ILE A 146 -5.51 3.09 22.73
C ILE A 146 -5.36 3.16 24.25
N ASN A 147 -6.34 3.73 24.94
CA ASN A 147 -6.35 3.89 26.39
C ASN A 147 -6.33 2.51 27.06
N GLU A 148 -7.11 1.55 26.58
CA GLU A 148 -7.09 0.15 27.05
C GLU A 148 -5.72 -0.50 26.85
N ARG A 149 -5.09 -0.29 25.69
CA ARG A 149 -3.83 -0.96 25.34
C ARG A 149 -2.59 -0.33 25.94
N THR A 150 -2.62 0.95 26.26
CA THR A 150 -1.44 1.73 26.67
C THR A 150 -1.55 2.35 28.06
N GLY A 151 -2.75 2.36 28.66
CA GLY A 151 -3.00 3.05 29.93
C GLY A 151 -2.92 4.57 29.84
N ARG A 152 -2.89 5.14 28.62
CA ARG A 152 -2.96 6.59 28.42
C ARG A 152 -4.39 7.08 28.58
N ALA A 153 -4.54 8.39 28.80
CA ALA A 153 -5.83 9.06 28.84
C ALA A 153 -5.86 10.11 27.71
N LEU A 154 -6.06 9.65 26.48
CA LEU A 154 -6.22 10.54 25.33
C LEU A 154 -7.57 11.27 25.39
N ASP A 155 -7.55 12.55 25.05
CA ASP A 155 -8.71 13.43 24.98
C ASP A 155 -9.46 13.25 23.64
N GLU A 156 -10.77 13.06 23.73
CA GLU A 156 -11.66 12.91 22.57
C GLU A 156 -11.91 14.24 21.84
N ASP A 157 -11.68 15.39 22.49
CA ASP A 157 -11.88 16.72 21.91
C ASP A 157 -10.61 17.26 21.23
N ALA A 158 -9.43 16.86 21.69
CA ALA A 158 -8.14 17.28 21.13
C ALA A 158 -7.91 16.85 19.67
N LEU A 159 -7.27 17.69 18.86
CA LEU A 159 -6.92 17.34 17.47
C LEU A 159 -5.98 16.13 17.46
N THR A 160 -6.39 15.05 16.82
CA THR A 160 -5.61 13.81 16.79
C THR A 160 -5.06 13.55 15.41
N ILE A 161 -3.74 13.42 15.30
CA ILE A 161 -3.03 13.10 14.07
C ILE A 161 -2.50 11.67 14.18
N GLY A 162 -3.02 10.78 13.34
CA GLY A 162 -2.63 9.38 13.28
C GLY A 162 -1.62 9.09 12.17
N PHE A 163 -0.61 8.26 12.46
CA PHE A 163 0.31 7.70 11.48
C PHE A 163 0.33 6.17 11.60
N GLY A 164 -0.29 5.47 10.66
CA GLY A 164 -0.43 4.00 10.66
C GLY A 164 0.26 3.33 9.48
N ARG A 165 1.57 3.08 9.53
CA ARG A 165 2.35 2.44 8.45
C ARG A 165 3.54 1.65 9.03
N ARG A 166 4.11 0.67 8.28
CA ARG A 166 5.40 0.04 8.68
C ARG A 166 6.44 1.13 8.97
N ALA A 167 7.17 1.00 10.08
CA ALA A 167 8.19 1.96 10.49
C ALA A 167 9.47 1.67 9.68
N THR A 168 9.75 2.52 8.70
CA THR A 168 10.89 2.43 7.76
C THR A 168 11.29 3.86 7.41
N GLY A 169 12.59 4.19 7.38
CA GLY A 169 13.09 5.57 7.27
C GLY A 169 12.51 6.40 6.11
N TYR A 170 12.30 5.80 4.93
CA TYR A 170 11.77 6.52 3.76
C TYR A 170 10.33 7.06 3.95
N LYS A 171 9.58 6.57 4.94
CA LYS A 171 8.20 7.04 5.20
C LYS A 171 8.13 8.25 6.12
N ARG A 172 9.27 8.67 6.69
CA ARG A 172 9.44 9.95 7.40
C ARG A 172 8.36 10.19 8.48
N ALA A 173 8.16 9.22 9.36
CA ALA A 173 7.23 9.37 10.50
C ALA A 173 7.65 10.54 11.42
N ASP A 174 8.93 10.87 11.41
CA ASP A 174 9.60 11.93 12.14
C ASP A 174 9.43 13.33 11.50
N LEU A 175 8.89 13.44 10.28
CA LEU A 175 8.76 14.72 9.57
C LEU A 175 8.01 15.79 10.37
N ILE A 176 7.03 15.39 11.20
CA ILE A 176 6.28 16.30 12.06
C ILE A 176 7.16 16.99 13.11
N PHE A 177 8.31 16.40 13.44
CA PHE A 177 9.28 16.93 14.40
C PHE A 177 10.41 17.75 13.74
N SER A 178 10.39 17.91 12.41
CA SER A 178 11.41 18.68 11.68
C SER A 178 11.44 20.17 12.07
N ASP A 179 10.32 20.71 12.55
CA ASP A 179 10.20 22.09 13.03
C ASP A 179 9.40 22.13 14.35
N LEU A 180 10.13 21.90 15.45
CA LEU A 180 9.56 21.88 16.80
C LEU A 180 9.00 23.23 17.23
N ASP A 181 9.58 24.34 16.75
CA ASP A 181 9.11 25.68 17.11
C ASP A 181 7.75 25.98 16.47
N LYS A 182 7.56 25.55 15.22
CA LYS A 182 6.25 25.60 14.56
C LYS A 182 5.24 24.69 15.25
N LEU A 183 5.64 23.47 15.63
CA LEU A 183 4.76 22.57 16.36
C LEU A 183 4.29 23.18 17.69
N LYS A 184 5.21 23.75 18.47
CA LYS A 184 4.90 24.49 19.72
C LYS A 184 3.96 25.66 19.47
N LYS A 185 4.14 26.42 18.38
CA LYS A 185 3.23 27.52 18.03
C LYS A 185 1.82 27.06 17.73
N ILE A 186 1.66 25.88 17.12
CA ILE A 186 0.33 25.33 16.80
C ILE A 186 -0.36 24.85 18.08
N THR A 187 0.37 24.19 19.01
CA THR A 187 -0.21 23.69 20.26
C THR A 187 -0.72 24.80 21.19
N ILE A 188 -0.28 26.05 21.00
CA ILE A 188 -0.83 27.21 21.74
C ILE A 188 -2.32 27.45 21.39
N LYS A 189 -2.77 27.03 20.20
CA LYS A 189 -4.17 27.19 19.75
C LYS A 189 -5.10 26.05 20.16
N GLY A 190 -4.57 24.99 20.76
CA GLY A 190 -5.32 23.81 21.19
C GLY A 190 -4.44 22.57 21.27
N ASP A 191 -4.90 21.58 22.03
CA ASP A 191 -4.15 20.35 22.26
C ASP A 191 -4.08 19.48 20.99
N ILE A 192 -2.87 19.01 20.69
CA ILE A 192 -2.59 18.06 19.61
C ILE A 192 -2.15 16.73 20.21
N GLN A 193 -2.74 15.65 19.74
CA GLN A 193 -2.36 14.28 20.07
C GLN A 193 -1.79 13.58 18.85
N LEU A 194 -0.64 12.94 19.02
CA LEU A 194 -0.02 12.15 17.95
C LEU A 194 -0.14 10.67 18.28
N VAL A 195 -0.72 9.90 17.36
CA VAL A 195 -0.88 8.45 17.48
C VAL A 195 -0.07 7.76 16.40
N PHE A 196 0.97 7.03 16.78
CA PHE A 196 1.81 6.27 15.86
C PHE A 196 1.55 4.78 15.99
N GLY A 197 1.30 4.11 14.87
CA GLY A 197 1.12 2.67 14.76
C GLY A 197 1.98 2.11 13.64
N GLY A 198 2.84 1.16 13.97
CA GLY A 198 3.74 0.54 13.00
C GLY A 198 4.62 -0.53 13.64
N LYS A 199 5.11 -1.45 12.82
CA LYS A 199 6.19 -2.37 13.19
C LYS A 199 7.42 -2.00 12.38
N ALA A 200 8.56 -1.91 13.04
CA ALA A 200 9.87 -1.88 12.39
C ALA A 200 10.21 -3.29 11.90
N HIS A 201 10.99 -3.40 10.82
CA HIS A 201 11.54 -4.69 10.45
C HIS A 201 12.62 -5.09 11.47
N PRO A 202 12.72 -6.36 11.92
CA PRO A 202 13.68 -6.76 12.97
C PRO A 202 15.16 -6.53 12.66
N LYS A 203 15.48 -6.14 11.42
CA LYS A 203 16.83 -5.85 10.91
C LYS A 203 16.94 -4.42 10.35
N ASP A 204 15.97 -3.57 10.67
CA ASP A 204 16.01 -2.15 10.30
C ASP A 204 16.76 -1.40 11.41
N ASP A 205 18.03 -1.11 11.17
CA ASP A 205 18.88 -0.32 12.08
C ASP A 205 18.79 1.19 11.79
N SER A 206 17.89 1.60 10.88
CA SER A 206 17.71 2.97 10.41
C SER A 206 16.64 3.77 11.15
#